data_AF-B8HI48-F1
#
_entry.id   AF-B8HI48-F1
#
_cell.length_a   1.000
_cell.length_b   1.000
_cell.length_c   1.000
_cell.angle_alpha   90.00
_cell.angle_beta   90.00
_cell.angle_gamma   90.00
#
_symmetry.space_group_name_H-M   'P 1'
#
loop_
_entity.id
_entity.type
_entity.pdbx_description
1 polymer ?
#
loop_
_entity_poly.entity_id
_entity_poly.type
_entity_poly.pdbx_seq_one_letter_code
_entity_poly.pdbx_strand_id
1 'polypeptide(L)'
;MTQAFSRIEATKSAAKVRIADAFKNEDGAFDLPSILVGVVVVGILTAGVLASIFGVIPFAQDKAAQQDLGAVVTAEGTYKAQQSPIAYGTEAQLGTGNLLTADALTKVVIESDGAHWAATATSGSGKTYLATDVAPTPIESGTSAATALAALTPAG
;
A
#
# COMPACT_ATOMS: atom_id res chain seq x y z
N MET A 1 -46.15 10.00 -67.82
CA MET A 1 -45.02 10.26 -66.88
C MET A 1 -45.54 10.43 -65.43
N THR A 2 -46.52 9.63 -64.97
CA THR A 2 -47.33 9.98 -63.78
C THR A 2 -47.49 8.85 -62.75
N GLN A 3 -46.94 7.65 -63.02
CA GLN A 3 -47.08 6.51 -62.09
C GLN A 3 -45.87 6.27 -61.15
N ALA A 4 -44.75 6.95 -61.36
CA ALA A 4 -43.53 6.71 -60.57
C ALA A 4 -43.57 7.37 -59.16
N PHE A 5 -44.30 8.47 -59.00
CA PHE A 5 -44.31 9.24 -57.74
C PHE A 5 -45.20 8.64 -56.64
N SER A 6 -46.19 7.80 -56.98
CA SER A 6 -47.09 7.17 -55.98
C SER A 6 -46.44 6.03 -55.19
N ARG A 7 -45.38 5.38 -55.71
CA ARG A 7 -44.72 4.24 -55.03
C ARG A 7 -43.70 4.65 -53.95
N ILE A 8 -43.27 5.91 -53.93
CA ILE A 8 -42.21 6.38 -53.01
C ILE A 8 -42.79 6.77 -51.63
N GLU A 9 -44.07 7.15 -51.56
CA GLU A 9 -44.70 7.50 -50.28
C GLU A 9 -45.16 6.28 -49.47
N ALA A 10 -45.59 5.21 -50.16
CA ALA A 10 -46.03 3.97 -49.50
C ALA A 10 -44.89 3.21 -48.78
N THR A 11 -43.66 3.28 -49.30
CA THR A 11 -42.50 2.62 -48.71
C THR A 11 -41.98 3.32 -47.45
N LYS A 12 -42.12 4.65 -47.36
CA LYS A 12 -41.79 5.39 -46.13
C LYS A 12 -42.75 5.06 -44.98
N SER A 13 -44.04 4.87 -45.27
CA SER A 13 -45.03 4.55 -44.23
C SER A 13 -44.84 3.14 -43.66
N ALA A 14 -44.41 2.17 -44.47
CA ALA A 14 -44.15 0.79 -44.03
C ALA A 14 -42.85 0.66 -43.19
N ALA A 15 -41.82 1.47 -43.47
CA ALA A 15 -40.57 1.46 -42.71
C ALA A 15 -40.74 2.08 -41.31
N LYS A 16 -41.58 3.11 -41.18
CA LYS A 16 -41.82 3.80 -39.90
C LYS A 16 -42.61 2.95 -38.90
N VAL A 17 -43.48 2.05 -39.39
CA VAL A 17 -44.28 1.14 -38.55
C VAL A 17 -43.43 0.02 -37.94
N ARG A 18 -42.46 -0.52 -38.69
CA ARG A 18 -41.64 -1.65 -38.21
C ARG A 18 -40.63 -1.30 -37.11
N ILE A 19 -40.21 -0.04 -37.01
CA ILE A 19 -39.30 0.41 -35.93
C ILE A 19 -40.07 0.60 -34.62
N ALA A 20 -41.33 1.05 -34.68
CA ALA A 20 -42.17 1.21 -33.50
C ALA A 20 -42.61 -0.13 -32.89
N ASP A 21 -42.87 -1.14 -33.73
CA ASP A 21 -43.26 -2.48 -33.27
C ASP A 21 -42.07 -3.31 -32.77
N ALA A 22 -40.84 -2.99 -33.17
CA ALA A 22 -39.63 -3.65 -32.65
C ALA A 22 -39.39 -3.37 -31.16
N PHE A 23 -39.98 -2.30 -30.60
CA PHE A 23 -39.95 -1.99 -29.17
C PHE A 23 -41.13 -2.57 -28.38
N LYS A 24 -42.03 -3.33 -29.04
CA LYS A 24 -43.21 -3.97 -28.40
C LYS A 24 -43.04 -5.45 -28.12
N ASN A 25 -41.83 -6.00 -28.27
CA ASN A 25 -41.56 -7.38 -27.89
C ASN A 25 -41.31 -7.45 -26.37
N GLU A 26 -42.37 -7.74 -25.62
CA GLU A 26 -42.45 -7.88 -24.15
C GLU A 26 -41.95 -9.23 -23.60
N ASP A 27 -41.13 -10.00 -24.33
CA ASP A 27 -40.66 -11.33 -23.90
C ASP A 27 -39.13 -11.44 -23.74
N GLY A 28 -38.45 -10.31 -23.54
CA GLY A 28 -37.03 -10.23 -23.21
C GLY A 28 -36.80 -9.34 -22.01
N ALA A 29 -37.32 -9.77 -20.84
CA ALA A 29 -37.45 -9.04 -19.59
C ALA A 29 -36.13 -8.54 -18.95
N PHE A 30 -35.45 -7.60 -19.59
CA PHE A 30 -34.56 -6.66 -18.89
C PHE A 30 -35.36 -5.43 -18.52
N ASP A 31 -36.08 -5.53 -17.41
CA ASP A 31 -36.81 -4.41 -16.86
C ASP A 31 -35.84 -3.28 -16.49
N LEU A 32 -36.15 -2.07 -16.91
CA LEU A 32 -35.39 -0.85 -16.56
C LEU A 32 -35.18 -0.70 -15.04
N PRO A 33 -36.17 -1.03 -14.18
CA PRO A 33 -35.95 -1.10 -12.74
C PRO A 33 -34.92 -2.15 -12.31
N SER A 34 -34.87 -3.30 -12.98
CA SER A 34 -33.95 -4.40 -12.63
C SER A 34 -32.49 -4.02 -12.87
N ILE A 35 -32.19 -3.34 -13.99
CA ILE A 35 -30.84 -2.85 -14.23
C ILE A 35 -30.42 -1.75 -13.25
N LEU A 36 -31.35 -0.90 -12.81
CA LEU A 36 -31.10 0.15 -11.81
C LEU A 36 -30.76 -0.46 -10.44
N VAL A 37 -31.51 -1.46 -10.00
CA VAL A 37 -31.21 -2.19 -8.75
C VAL A 37 -29.85 -2.89 -8.86
N GLY A 38 -29.54 -3.51 -10.01
CA GLY A 38 -28.25 -4.13 -10.26
C GLY A 38 -27.08 -3.16 -10.04
N VAL A 39 -27.16 -1.96 -10.62
CA VAL A 39 -26.11 -0.93 -10.45
C VAL A 39 -25.99 -0.45 -9.00
N VAL A 40 -27.10 -0.30 -8.27
CA VAL A 40 -27.07 0.09 -6.85
C VAL A 40 -26.38 -0.96 -6.01
N VAL A 41 -26.68 -2.25 -6.21
CA VAL A 41 -26.04 -3.35 -5.48
C VAL A 41 -24.55 -3.38 -5.78
N VAL A 42 -24.14 -3.28 -7.05
CA VAL A 42 -22.72 -3.22 -7.42
C VAL A 42 -22.04 -2.02 -6.75
N GLY A 43 -22.67 -0.84 -6.74
CA GLY A 43 -22.13 0.35 -6.10
C GLY A 43 -21.87 0.17 -4.60
N ILE A 44 -22.81 -0.43 -3.87
CA ILE A 44 -22.66 -0.69 -2.42
C ILE A 44 -21.55 -1.72 -2.18
N LEU A 45 -21.49 -2.79 -2.98
CA LEU A 45 -20.46 -3.82 -2.85
C LEU A 45 -19.06 -3.23 -3.12
N THR A 46 -18.90 -2.43 -4.18
CA THR A 46 -17.63 -1.78 -4.49
C THR A 46 -17.22 -0.80 -3.39
N ALA A 47 -18.16 -0.03 -2.84
CA ALA A 47 -17.87 0.88 -1.73
C ALA A 47 -17.39 0.14 -0.47
N GLY A 48 -18.02 -0.99 -0.13
CA GLY A 48 -17.60 -1.82 1.01
C GLY A 48 -16.20 -2.40 0.87
N VAL A 49 -15.84 -2.86 -0.34
CA VAL A 49 -14.49 -3.40 -0.61
C VAL A 49 -13.43 -2.30 -0.57
N LEU A 50 -13.71 -1.10 -1.09
CA LEU A 50 -12.76 0.01 -1.01
C LEU A 50 -12.49 0.43 0.44
N ALA A 51 -13.53 0.44 1.28
CA ALA A 51 -13.39 0.77 2.70
C ALA A 51 -12.45 -0.21 3.45
N SER A 52 -12.46 -1.51 3.10
CA SER A 52 -11.60 -2.49 3.76
C SER A 52 -10.12 -2.34 3.39
N ILE A 53 -9.81 -1.94 2.15
CA ILE A 53 -8.42 -1.74 1.70
C ILE A 53 -7.74 -0.61 2.48
N PHE A 54 -8.44 0.50 2.74
CA PHE A 54 -7.88 1.62 3.49
C PHE A 54 -7.55 1.27 4.94
N GLY A 55 -8.24 0.29 5.54
CA GLY A 55 -7.92 -0.19 6.89
C GLY A 55 -6.65 -1.04 6.96
N VAL A 56 -6.29 -1.74 5.88
CA VAL A 56 -5.16 -2.70 5.88
C VAL A 56 -3.82 -2.04 5.54
N ILE A 57 -3.82 -0.93 4.78
CA ILE A 57 -2.59 -0.23 4.37
C ILE A 57 -1.71 0.17 5.57
N PRO A 58 -2.24 0.83 6.63
CA PRO A 58 -1.41 1.22 7.77
C PRO A 58 -0.79 0.02 8.49
N PHE A 59 -1.55 -1.07 8.63
CA PHE A 59 -1.05 -2.29 9.27
C PHE A 59 0.08 -2.93 8.48
N ALA A 60 -0.04 -3.00 7.15
CA ALA A 60 1.00 -3.55 6.30
C ALA A 60 2.29 -2.71 6.38
N GLN A 61 2.18 -1.37 6.40
CA GLN A 61 3.32 -0.47 6.55
C GLN A 61 3.99 -0.60 7.92
N ASP A 62 3.19 -0.74 8.99
CA ASP A 62 3.69 -0.95 10.35
C ASP A 62 4.47 -2.28 10.46
N LYS A 63 3.99 -3.32 9.76
CA LYS A 63 4.68 -4.62 9.71
C LYS A 63 5.95 -4.60 8.87
N ALA A 64 5.97 -3.85 7.77
CA ALA A 64 7.19 -3.64 6.98
C ALA A 64 8.29 -3.00 7.84
N ALA A 65 7.99 -1.91 8.56
CA ALA A 65 8.97 -1.25 9.42
C ALA A 65 9.51 -2.16 10.55
N GLN A 66 8.66 -3.02 11.14
CA GLN A 66 9.10 -4.02 12.12
C GLN A 66 10.03 -5.07 11.49
N GLN A 67 9.73 -5.49 10.25
CA GLN A 67 10.54 -6.44 9.51
C GLN A 67 11.92 -5.85 9.16
N ASP A 68 11.97 -4.58 8.79
CA ASP A 68 13.23 -3.88 8.49
C ASP A 68 14.14 -3.83 9.73
N LEU A 69 13.59 -3.54 10.91
CA LEU A 69 14.34 -3.63 12.17
C LEU A 69 14.80 -5.06 12.48
N GLY A 70 13.99 -6.07 12.16
CA GLY A 70 14.41 -7.47 12.27
C GLY A 70 15.60 -7.81 11.37
N ALA A 71 15.67 -7.20 10.18
CA ALA A 71 16.82 -7.32 9.30
C ALA A 71 18.06 -6.64 9.89
N VAL A 72 17.92 -5.45 10.49
CA VAL A 72 19.03 -4.77 11.19
C VAL A 72 19.57 -5.61 12.34
N VAL A 73 18.71 -6.17 13.20
CA VAL A 73 19.12 -7.06 14.30
C VAL A 73 19.94 -8.24 13.78
N THR A 74 19.52 -8.83 12.66
CA THR A 74 20.21 -9.96 12.04
C THR A 74 21.55 -9.55 11.42
N ALA A 75 21.58 -8.39 10.75
CA ALA A 75 22.78 -7.82 10.16
C ALA A 75 23.84 -7.50 11.23
N GLU A 76 23.44 -6.84 12.32
CA GLU A 76 24.31 -6.52 13.45
C GLU A 76 24.82 -7.79 14.15
N GLY A 77 23.96 -8.79 14.36
CA GLY A 77 24.37 -10.09 14.90
C GLY A 77 25.41 -10.79 14.02
N THR A 78 25.27 -10.68 12.71
CA THR A 78 26.21 -11.27 11.74
C THR A 78 27.53 -10.48 11.70
N TYR A 79 27.46 -9.16 11.68
CA TYR A 79 28.63 -8.29 11.70
C TYR A 79 29.46 -8.50 12.97
N LYS A 80 28.80 -8.50 14.13
CA LYS A 80 29.41 -8.77 15.44
C LYS A 80 30.16 -10.09 15.48
N ALA A 81 29.65 -11.13 14.82
CA ALA A 81 30.29 -12.44 14.76
C ALA A 81 31.53 -12.48 13.83
N GLN A 82 31.64 -11.54 12.88
CA GLN A 82 32.76 -11.45 11.94
C GLN A 82 33.91 -10.58 12.43
N GLN A 83 33.65 -9.66 13.37
CA GLN A 83 34.66 -8.71 13.84
C GLN A 83 35.51 -9.25 15.01
N SER A 84 36.78 -8.83 15.03
CA SER A 84 37.70 -9.00 16.15
C SER A 84 38.51 -7.72 16.32
N PRO A 85 38.33 -6.95 17.41
CA PRO A 85 37.46 -7.21 18.57
C PRO A 85 35.96 -7.16 18.24
N ILE A 86 35.14 -7.72 19.14
CA ILE A 86 33.68 -7.73 19.02
C ILE A 86 33.17 -6.28 19.06
N ALA A 87 32.58 -5.82 17.95
CA ALA A 87 31.98 -4.50 17.81
C ALA A 87 30.76 -4.53 16.88
N TYR A 88 29.85 -3.58 17.06
CA TYR A 88 28.71 -3.37 16.16
C TYR A 88 29.10 -2.50 14.95
N GLY A 89 28.36 -2.62 13.85
CA GLY A 89 28.75 -2.07 12.54
C GLY A 89 27.87 -0.91 12.10
N THR A 90 28.46 0.25 11.82
CA THR A 90 27.70 1.43 11.35
C THR A 90 26.89 1.11 10.09
N GLU A 91 25.84 1.87 9.79
CA GLU A 91 25.01 1.66 8.59
C GLU A 91 25.87 1.50 7.31
N ALA A 92 26.93 2.31 7.18
CA ALA A 92 27.88 2.22 6.06
C ALA A 92 28.69 0.90 6.05
N GLN A 93 29.09 0.40 7.22
CA GLN A 93 29.82 -0.86 7.35
C GLN A 93 28.92 -2.07 7.05
N LEU A 94 27.67 -2.05 7.52
CA LEU A 94 26.68 -3.09 7.19
C LEU A 94 26.35 -3.10 5.68
N GLY A 95 26.25 -1.92 5.07
CA GLY A 95 26.06 -1.78 3.62
C GLY A 95 27.25 -2.31 2.81
N THR A 96 28.48 -1.99 3.24
CA THR A 96 29.71 -2.50 2.59
C THR A 96 29.82 -4.02 2.72
N GLY A 97 29.37 -4.58 3.84
CA GLY A 97 29.29 -6.04 4.06
C GLY A 97 28.15 -6.73 3.31
N ASN A 98 27.31 -6.00 2.57
CA ASN A 98 26.08 -6.50 1.95
C ASN A 98 25.16 -7.23 2.95
N LEU A 99 25.20 -6.80 4.22
CA LEU A 99 24.39 -7.35 5.31
C LEU A 99 23.08 -6.58 5.47
N LEU A 100 23.07 -5.31 5.07
CA LEU A 100 21.90 -4.44 5.12
C LEU A 100 21.82 -3.64 3.82
N THR A 101 20.68 -3.71 3.14
CA THR A 101 20.37 -2.79 2.05
C THR A 101 19.84 -1.50 2.65
N ALA A 102 20.51 -0.38 2.43
CA ALA A 102 20.09 0.91 2.96
C ALA A 102 18.68 1.26 2.46
N ASP A 103 17.73 1.37 3.38
CA ASP A 103 16.41 1.95 3.14
C ASP A 103 16.41 3.37 3.71
N ALA A 104 15.81 4.32 2.99
CA ALA A 104 15.70 5.71 3.45
C ALA A 104 14.91 5.83 4.77
N LEU A 105 14.00 4.89 5.06
CA LEU A 105 13.12 4.89 6.22
C LEU A 105 13.69 4.19 7.46
N THR A 106 14.80 3.48 7.31
CA THR A 106 15.51 2.81 8.40
C THR A 106 16.80 3.57 8.72
N LYS A 107 17.02 3.88 9.99
CA LYS A 107 18.22 4.57 10.48
C LYS A 107 18.85 3.75 11.58
N VAL A 108 20.14 3.46 11.44
CA VAL A 108 20.94 2.73 12.43
C VAL A 108 21.94 3.71 13.04
N VAL A 109 21.93 3.83 14.36
CA VAL A 109 22.87 4.64 15.13
C VAL A 109 23.65 3.73 16.06
N ILE A 110 24.95 3.98 16.17
CA ILE A 110 25.84 3.24 17.05
C ILE A 110 26.40 4.20 18.07
N GLU A 111 26.49 3.75 19.32
CA GLU A 111 27.12 4.51 20.37
C GLU A 111 28.62 4.70 20.06
N SER A 112 29.21 5.81 20.51
CA SER A 112 30.59 6.17 20.18
C SER A 112 31.64 5.13 20.57
N ASP A 113 31.30 4.21 21.47
CA ASP A 113 32.17 3.12 21.93
C ASP A 113 32.06 1.85 21.06
N GLY A 114 31.09 1.78 20.13
CA GLY A 114 30.82 0.58 19.32
C GLY A 114 30.28 -0.61 20.11
N ALA A 115 29.95 -0.42 21.40
CA ALA A 115 29.51 -1.47 22.31
C ALA A 115 27.99 -1.67 22.28
N HIS A 116 27.24 -0.65 21.88
CA HIS A 116 25.79 -0.69 21.78
C HIS A 116 25.30 -0.11 20.44
N TRP A 117 24.15 -0.60 19.97
CA TRP A 117 23.48 -0.09 18.78
C TRP A 117 22.00 0.16 19.07
N ALA A 118 21.46 1.15 18.37
CA ALA A 118 20.05 1.47 18.36
C ALA A 118 19.61 1.74 16.91
N ALA A 119 18.53 1.12 16.48
CA ALA A 119 17.97 1.33 15.16
C ALA A 119 16.52 1.75 15.26
N THR A 120 16.14 2.68 14.38
CA THR A 120 14.76 3.12 14.23
C THR A 120 14.28 2.94 12.81
N ALA A 121 13.02 2.52 12.65
CA ALA A 121 12.35 2.46 11.36
C ALA A 121 11.03 3.22 11.43
N THR A 122 10.76 4.07 10.44
CA THR A 122 9.51 4.84 10.35
C THR A 122 8.57 4.19 9.35
N SER A 123 7.39 3.78 9.82
CA SER A 123 6.31 3.26 8.97
C SER A 123 5.73 4.37 8.11
N GLY A 124 5.20 4.01 6.93
CA GLY A 124 4.40 4.92 6.09
C GLY A 124 3.14 5.46 6.79
N SER A 125 2.71 4.83 7.90
CA SER A 125 1.63 5.32 8.76
C SER A 125 2.03 6.49 9.66
N GLY A 126 3.33 6.80 9.75
CA GLY A 126 3.90 7.82 10.63
C GLY A 126 4.36 7.31 11.99
N LYS A 127 4.17 6.03 12.30
CA LYS A 127 4.71 5.43 13.54
C LYS A 127 6.20 5.15 13.42
N THR A 128 6.93 5.34 14.51
CA THR A 128 8.35 4.99 14.62
C THR A 128 8.51 3.77 15.50
N TYR A 129 9.32 2.82 15.07
CA TYR A 129 9.71 1.66 15.85
C TYR A 129 11.18 1.77 16.24
N LEU A 130 11.53 1.22 17.40
CA LEU A 130 12.90 1.18 17.93
C LEU A 130 13.28 -0.26 18.23
N ALA A 131 14.51 -0.64 17.89
CA ALA A 131 15.17 -1.85 18.36
C ALA A 131 16.56 -1.49 18.87
N THR A 132 17.04 -2.21 19.89
CA THR A 132 18.36 -2.01 20.50
C THR A 132 19.04 -3.36 20.73
N ASP A 133 20.31 -3.34 21.10
CA ASP A 133 21.06 -4.54 21.47
C ASP A 133 20.45 -5.28 22.68
N VAL A 134 19.92 -4.55 23.67
CA VAL A 134 19.28 -5.11 24.87
C VAL A 134 17.81 -5.49 24.66
N ALA A 135 17.13 -4.81 23.73
CA ALA A 135 15.74 -5.06 23.35
C ALA A 135 15.65 -5.20 21.82
N PRO A 136 16.00 -6.37 21.26
CA PRO A 136 16.04 -6.59 19.81
C PRO A 136 14.63 -6.75 19.20
N THR A 137 13.60 -6.95 20.02
CA THR A 137 12.21 -6.96 19.55
C THR A 137 11.77 -5.52 19.27
N PRO A 138 11.34 -5.19 18.04
CA PRO A 138 10.86 -3.86 17.71
C PRO A 138 9.71 -3.42 18.63
N ILE A 139 9.89 -2.29 19.30
CA ILE A 139 8.87 -1.65 20.12
C ILE A 139 8.42 -0.35 19.46
N GLU A 140 7.14 -0.01 19.56
CA GLU A 140 6.65 1.28 19.09
C GLU A 140 7.25 2.38 19.97
N SER A 141 8.02 3.25 19.33
CA SER A 141 8.65 4.40 19.95
C SER A 141 7.58 5.46 20.15
N GLY A 142 7.17 5.69 21.40
CA GLY A 142 6.44 6.91 21.73
C GLY A 142 7.26 8.15 21.33
N THR A 143 6.63 9.31 21.23
CA THR A 143 7.26 10.60 20.84
C THR A 143 8.56 10.91 21.62
N SER A 144 8.71 10.35 22.81
CA SER A 144 9.87 10.49 23.69
C SER A 144 11.15 9.80 23.19
N ALA A 145 11.07 8.67 22.49
CA ALA A 145 12.26 7.91 22.11
C ALA A 145 12.95 8.44 20.83
N ALA A 146 12.22 9.14 19.95
CA ALA A 146 12.84 9.96 18.89
C ALA A 146 13.68 11.11 19.46
N THR A 147 13.28 11.68 20.59
CA THR A 147 14.04 12.71 21.30
C THR A 147 15.29 12.13 21.97
N ALA A 148 15.21 10.89 22.47
CA ALA A 148 16.37 10.19 23.05
C ALA A 148 17.41 9.80 22.00
N LEU A 149 17.00 9.38 20.79
CA LEU A 149 17.94 9.10 19.70
C LEU A 149 18.60 10.39 19.16
N ALA A 150 17.85 11.50 19.10
CA ALA A 150 18.40 12.80 18.77
C ALA A 150 19.40 13.30 19.84
N ALA A 151 19.27 12.86 21.10
CA ALA A 151 20.22 13.16 22.17
C ALA A 151 21.49 12.28 22.12
N LEU A 152 21.43 11.12 21.45
CA LEU A 152 22.57 10.23 21.20
C LEU A 152 23.38 10.64 19.96
N THR A 153 22.92 11.62 19.18
CA THR A 153 23.72 12.18 18.10
C THR A 153 24.74 13.13 18.73
N PRO A 154 26.06 12.84 18.71
CA PRO A 154 27.05 13.78 19.25
C PRO A 154 26.90 15.11 18.51
N ALA A 155 26.74 16.21 19.25
CA ALA A 155 26.93 17.54 18.70
C ALA A 155 28.35 17.58 18.14
N GLY A 156 28.48 17.74 16.82
CA GLY A 156 29.76 17.70 16.12
C GLY A 156 30.81 18.62 16.72
#